data_AF-A0A2N2IKS1-F1
#
_entry.id   AF-A0A2N2IKS1-F1
#
_cell.length_a   1.000
_cell.length_b   1.000
_cell.length_c   1.000
_cell.angle_alpha   90.00
_cell.angle_beta   90.00
_cell.angle_gamma   90.00
#
_symmetry.space_group_name_H-M   'P 1'
#
loop_
_entity.id
_entity.type
_entity.pdbx_description
1 polymer ?
#
loop_
_entity_poly.entity_id
_entity_poly.type
_entity_poly.pdbx_seq_one_letter_code
_entity_poly.pdbx_strand_id
1 'polypeptide(L)'
;MRPVATFLMVLALTGACSRGHSLVNISHSPVQLKPADYSRILKRWTRAYRIIQQFDTTLDIHATLLSWEFRWAYTVAVSRWFRLTETEKKKLWATAQQELGSGVEFVVATASTESSWNDLEKGTPD
;
A
#
# COMPACT_ATOMS: atom_id res chain seq x y z
N MET A 1 22.17 -43.31 17.03
CA MET A 1 22.05 -41.87 17.41
C MET A 1 22.39 -40.90 16.27
N ARG A 2 23.03 -41.31 15.17
CA ARG A 2 23.35 -40.45 14.01
C ARG A 2 22.18 -40.08 13.05
N PRO A 3 21.11 -40.88 12.85
CA PRO A 3 20.11 -40.55 11.82
C PRO A 3 19.08 -39.50 12.29
N VAL A 4 18.90 -39.33 13.61
CA VAL A 4 17.94 -38.37 14.19
C VAL A 4 18.43 -36.93 14.01
N ALA A 5 19.75 -36.72 14.15
CA ALA A 5 20.37 -35.41 13.97
C ALA A 5 20.29 -34.93 12.51
N THR A 6 20.40 -35.85 11.54
CA THR A 6 20.29 -35.53 10.11
C THR A 6 18.85 -35.15 9.73
N PHE A 7 17.85 -35.81 10.32
CA PHE A 7 16.44 -35.52 10.05
C PHE A 7 16.01 -34.15 10.61
N LEU A 8 16.51 -33.77 11.79
CA LEU A 8 16.28 -32.46 12.39
C LEU A 8 16.89 -31.30 11.59
N MET A 9 18.04 -31.54 10.93
CA MET A 9 18.71 -30.51 10.13
C MET A 9 17.97 -30.24 8.80
N VAL A 10 17.42 -31.26 8.16
CA VAL A 10 16.63 -31.12 6.92
C VAL A 10 15.30 -30.39 7.18
N LEU A 11 14.65 -30.64 8.32
CA LEU A 11 13.39 -29.98 8.69
C LEU A 11 13.57 -28.48 9.01
N ALA A 12 14.75 -28.08 9.51
CA ALA A 12 15.06 -26.68 9.79
C ALA A 12 15.30 -25.84 8.51
N LEU A 13 15.70 -26.47 7.39
CA LEU A 13 15.97 -25.79 6.12
C LEU A 13 14.70 -25.52 5.30
N THR A 14 13.61 -26.27 5.51
CA THR A 14 12.35 -26.10 4.76
C THR A 14 11.44 -24.99 5.32
N GLY A 15 11.69 -24.49 6.53
CA GLY A 15 10.87 -23.44 7.16
C GLY A 15 11.23 -22.00 6.77
N ALA A 16 12.36 -21.78 6.11
CA ALA A 16 12.90 -20.44 5.85
C ALA A 16 12.41 -19.80 4.53
N CYS A 17 11.65 -20.52 3.71
CA CYS A 17 11.25 -20.05 2.37
C CYS A 17 9.82 -19.48 2.28
N SER A 18 9.08 -19.34 3.38
CA SER A 18 7.82 -18.61 3.34
C SER A 18 8.08 -17.09 3.45
N ARG A 19 8.53 -16.47 2.35
CA ARG A 19 8.27 -15.04 2.13
C ARG A 19 6.77 -14.88 1.92
N GLY A 20 6.00 -15.00 2.99
CA GLY A 20 4.55 -14.90 2.97
C GLY A 20 4.20 -13.50 2.49
N HIS A 21 3.64 -13.39 1.28
CA HIS A 21 2.90 -12.21 0.92
C HIS A 21 1.81 -12.02 1.98
N SER A 22 1.89 -10.92 2.74
CA SER A 22 0.85 -10.60 3.72
C SER A 22 -0.44 -10.36 2.94
N LEU A 23 -1.32 -11.35 2.93
CA LEU A 23 -2.68 -11.20 2.44
C LEU A 23 -3.33 -10.08 3.26
N VAL A 24 -3.88 -9.08 2.58
CA VAL A 24 -4.55 -7.97 3.23
C VAL A 24 -6.04 -8.21 3.10
N ASN A 25 -6.75 -8.19 4.23
CA ASN A 25 -8.20 -8.27 4.21
C ASN A 25 -8.77 -6.95 3.67
N ILE A 26 -9.52 -7.04 2.57
CA ILE A 26 -10.20 -5.93 1.91
C ILE A 26 -11.63 -5.69 2.42
N SER A 27 -12.09 -6.50 3.40
CA SER A 27 -13.42 -6.36 3.99
C SER A 27 -13.61 -5.00 4.65
N HIS A 28 -14.80 -4.44 4.53
CA HIS A 28 -15.19 -3.23 5.24
C HIS A 28 -15.46 -3.57 6.71
N SER A 29 -14.53 -3.25 7.59
CA SER A 29 -14.74 -3.35 9.03
C SER A 29 -14.78 -1.94 9.61
N PRO A 30 -15.87 -1.52 10.28
CA PRO A 30 -15.94 -0.20 10.88
C PRO A 30 -14.95 -0.13 12.05
N VAL A 31 -13.84 0.56 11.85
CA VAL A 31 -12.82 0.82 12.87
C VAL A 31 -12.84 2.31 13.24
N GLN A 32 -12.79 2.61 14.54
CA GLN A 32 -12.52 3.96 15.01
C GLN A 32 -11.04 4.28 14.80
N LEU A 33 -10.74 5.14 13.84
CA LEU A 33 -9.38 5.56 13.52
C LEU A 33 -9.07 6.92 14.12
N LYS A 34 -7.83 7.12 14.54
CA LYS A 34 -7.29 8.41 14.97
C LYS A 34 -6.44 9.01 13.84
N PRO A 35 -6.26 10.34 13.78
CA PRO A 35 -5.39 10.96 12.78
C PRO A 35 -3.96 10.38 12.75
N ALA A 36 -3.43 9.98 13.90
CA ALA A 36 -2.10 9.37 14.02
C ALA A 36 -1.96 7.99 13.36
N ASP A 37 -3.08 7.29 13.10
CA ASP A 37 -3.06 5.98 12.45
C ASP A 37 -2.73 6.07 10.96
N TYR A 38 -2.88 7.24 10.35
CA TYR A 38 -2.76 7.43 8.90
C TYR A 38 -1.44 6.92 8.34
N SER A 39 -0.29 7.28 8.92
CA SER A 39 1.02 6.87 8.40
C SER A 39 1.20 5.34 8.42
N ARG A 40 0.69 4.67 9.47
CA ARG A 40 0.73 3.21 9.56
C ARG A 40 -0.17 2.57 8.50
N ILE A 41 -1.37 3.11 8.30
CA ILE A 41 -2.34 2.59 7.34
C ILE A 41 -1.88 2.85 5.90
N LEU A 42 -1.37 4.04 5.59
CA LEU A 42 -0.73 4.34 4.31
C LEU A 42 0.36 3.30 4.01
N LYS A 43 1.31 3.09 4.94
CA LYS A 43 2.37 2.08 4.76
C LYS A 43 1.82 0.66 4.53
N ARG A 44 0.73 0.28 5.19
CA ARG A 44 0.09 -1.03 5.03
C ARG A 44 -0.45 -1.23 3.60
N TRP A 45 -1.06 -0.18 3.03
CA TRP A 45 -1.73 -0.22 1.73
C TRP A 45 -0.84 0.22 0.56
N THR A 46 0.34 0.78 0.83
CA THR A 46 1.36 1.06 -0.17
C THR A 46 2.28 -0.14 -0.37
N ARG A 47 2.58 -0.46 -1.62
CA ARG A 47 3.73 -1.27 -2.02
C ARG A 47 4.75 -0.35 -2.67
N ALA A 48 6.00 -0.50 -2.27
CA ALA A 48 7.10 0.26 -2.82
C ALA A 48 8.09 -0.68 -3.50
N TYR A 49 8.64 -0.28 -4.64
CA TYR A 49 9.68 -0.99 -5.33
C TYR A 49 10.71 -0.01 -5.89
N ARG A 50 11.99 -0.35 -5.76
CA ARG A 50 13.08 0.49 -6.23
C ARG A 50 14.01 -0.32 -7.12
N ILE A 51 14.30 0.21 -8.29
CA ILE A 51 15.29 -0.30 -9.23
C ILE A 51 16.55 0.54 -9.10
N ILE A 52 17.67 -0.12 -8.83
CA ILE A 52 18.98 0.49 -8.73
C ILE A 52 19.88 -0.16 -9.79
N GLN A 53 20.53 0.66 -10.61
CA GLN A 53 21.54 0.22 -11.56
C GLN A 53 22.80 1.05 -11.37
N GLN A 54 23.97 0.38 -11.29
CA GLN A 54 25.27 1.04 -11.26
C GLN A 54 25.35 2.21 -10.25
N PHE A 55 24.77 2.01 -9.06
CA PHE A 55 24.68 2.95 -7.94
C PHE A 55 23.65 4.09 -8.07
N ASP A 56 22.95 4.22 -9.19
CA ASP A 56 21.87 5.17 -9.37
C ASP A 56 20.49 4.53 -9.17
N THR A 57 19.58 5.27 -8.51
CA THR A 57 18.17 4.87 -8.42
C THR A 57 17.49 5.18 -9.74
N THR A 58 17.44 4.19 -10.62
CA THR A 58 16.82 4.32 -11.94
C THR A 58 15.33 4.59 -11.84
N LEU A 59 14.63 3.91 -10.93
CA LEU A 59 13.18 4.04 -10.78
C LEU A 59 12.74 3.73 -9.35
N ASP A 60 11.96 4.61 -8.75
CA ASP A 60 11.28 4.43 -7.47
C ASP A 60 9.77 4.45 -7.69
N ILE A 61 9.07 3.43 -7.22
CA ILE A 61 7.64 3.21 -7.50
C ILE A 61 6.92 3.01 -6.18
N HIS A 62 5.85 3.76 -5.97
CA HIS A 62 4.92 3.60 -4.85
C HIS A 62 3.51 3.40 -5.40
N ALA A 63 2.93 2.22 -5.18
CA ALA A 63 1.55 1.92 -5.54
C ALA A 63 0.71 1.76 -4.27
N THR A 64 -0.29 2.62 -4.09
CA THR A 64 -1.19 2.60 -2.94
C THR A 64 -2.57 2.18 -3.38
N LEU A 65 -3.07 1.06 -2.83
CA LEU A 65 -4.47 0.67 -3.00
C LEU A 65 -5.35 1.61 -2.19
N LEU A 66 -6.32 2.26 -2.85
CA LEU A 66 -7.31 3.11 -2.22
C LEU A 66 -8.42 2.29 -1.55
N SER A 67 -8.03 1.47 -0.58
CA SER A 67 -8.93 0.61 0.19
C SER A 67 -9.90 1.43 1.05
N TRP A 68 -10.95 0.77 1.54
CA TRP A 68 -11.88 1.37 2.50
C TRP A 68 -11.17 1.94 3.74
N GLU A 69 -10.25 1.16 4.33
CA GLU A 69 -9.51 1.56 5.52
C GLU A 69 -8.58 2.75 5.22
N PHE A 70 -7.91 2.73 4.07
CA PHE A 70 -7.05 3.82 3.65
C PHE A 70 -7.83 5.13 3.47
N ARG A 71 -8.95 5.08 2.72
CA ARG A 71 -9.79 6.25 2.48
C ARG A 71 -10.36 6.82 3.78
N TRP A 72 -10.78 5.97 4.72
CA TRP A 72 -11.26 6.44 6.01
C TRP A 72 -10.15 7.08 6.85
N ALA A 73 -8.97 6.45 6.90
CA ALA A 73 -7.81 7.00 7.59
C ALA A 73 -7.40 8.37 7.03
N TYR A 74 -7.42 8.50 5.70
CA TYR A 74 -7.16 9.75 4.99
C TYR A 74 -8.19 10.82 5.37
N THR A 75 -9.50 10.51 5.30
CA THR A 75 -10.56 11.44 5.71
C THR A 75 -10.37 11.92 7.15
N VAL A 76 -10.09 11.01 8.09
CA VAL A 76 -9.85 11.37 9.50
C VAL A 76 -8.62 12.26 9.65
N ALA A 77 -7.50 11.95 9.00
CA ALA A 77 -6.27 12.73 9.09
C ALA A 77 -6.44 14.13 8.47
N VAL A 78 -6.98 14.21 7.25
CA VAL A 78 -7.24 15.47 6.53
C VAL A 78 -8.21 16.35 7.30
N SER A 79 -9.29 15.76 7.85
CA SER A 79 -10.23 16.53 8.67
C SER A 79 -9.55 17.22 9.86
N ARG A 80 -8.54 16.58 10.46
CA ARG A 80 -7.74 17.16 11.54
C ARG A 80 -6.75 18.20 11.05
N TRP A 81 -5.99 17.91 10.00
CA TRP A 81 -4.94 18.81 9.49
C TRP A 81 -5.52 20.13 8.96
N PHE A 82 -6.64 20.04 8.24
CA PHE A 82 -7.31 21.20 7.64
C PHE A 82 -8.47 21.73 8.50
N ARG A 83 -8.69 21.16 9.69
CA ARG A 83 -9.75 21.57 10.63
C ARG A 83 -11.14 21.62 9.99
N LEU A 84 -11.45 20.61 9.18
CA LEU A 84 -12.76 20.50 8.53
C LEU A 84 -13.87 20.44 9.58
N THR A 85 -15.00 21.07 9.26
CA THR A 85 -16.24 20.90 10.01
C THR A 85 -16.73 19.45 9.89
N GLU A 86 -17.59 19.02 10.81
CA GLU A 86 -18.20 17.69 10.74
C GLU A 86 -19.01 17.48 9.45
N THR A 87 -19.61 18.55 8.92
CA THR A 87 -20.34 18.50 7.64
C THR A 87 -19.40 18.27 6.47
N GLU A 88 -18.28 18.98 6.40
CA GLU A 88 -17.27 18.80 5.35
C GLU A 88 -16.60 17.43 5.41
N LYS A 89 -16.28 16.96 6.62
CA LYS A 89 -15.76 15.60 6.83
C LYS A 89 -16.74 14.53 6.34
N LYS A 90 -18.03 14.66 6.66
CA LYS A 90 -19.08 13.75 6.17
C LYS A 90 -19.19 13.78 4.65
N LYS A 91 -19.11 14.97 4.04
CA LYS A 91 -19.11 15.12 2.58
C LYS A 91 -17.91 14.43 1.95
N LEU A 92 -16.70 14.67 2.47
CA LEU A 92 -15.46 14.01 2.01
C LEU A 92 -15.57 12.49 2.11
N TRP A 93 -16.13 11.97 3.22
CA TRP A 93 -16.33 10.54 3.39
C TRP A 93 -17.36 9.96 2.41
N ALA A 94 -18.48 10.66 2.20
CA ALA A 94 -19.53 10.22 1.27
C ALA A 94 -18.99 10.07 -0.17
N THR A 95 -18.16 11.02 -0.62
CA THR A 95 -17.47 10.92 -1.92
C THR A 95 -16.57 9.69 -1.98
N ALA A 96 -15.75 9.46 -0.95
CA ALA A 96 -14.87 8.29 -0.90
C ALA A 96 -15.65 6.96 -0.88
N GLN A 97 -16.85 6.93 -0.28
CA GLN A 97 -17.73 5.76 -0.30
C GLN A 97 -18.33 5.47 -1.67
N GLN A 98 -18.65 6.51 -2.45
CA GLN A 98 -19.13 6.35 -3.81
C GLN A 98 -18.04 5.73 -4.71
N GLU A 99 -16.81 6.21 -4.60
CA GLU A 99 -15.65 5.71 -5.36
C GLU A 99 -15.32 4.25 -5.01
N LEU A 100 -15.46 3.86 -3.73
CA LEU A 100 -15.34 2.46 -3.31
C LEU A 100 -16.36 1.54 -3.97
N GLY A 101 -17.54 2.05 -4.34
CA GLY A 101 -18.58 1.30 -5.03
C GLY A 101 -18.34 1.16 -6.53
N SER A 102 -17.53 2.02 -7.15
CA SER A 102 -17.30 2.00 -8.61
C SER A 102 -16.19 1.06 -9.06
N GLY A 103 -15.24 0.73 -8.20
CA GLY A 103 -14.16 -0.19 -8.58
C GLY A 103 -12.99 -0.26 -7.59
N VAL A 104 -11.97 -1.00 -7.99
CA VAL A 104 -10.70 -1.09 -7.26
C VAL A 104 -9.74 -0.07 -7.86
N GLU A 105 -9.31 0.90 -7.04
CA GLU A 105 -8.45 2.00 -7.48
C GLU A 105 -7.07 1.96 -6.82
N PHE A 106 -6.06 2.27 -7.61
CA PHE A 106 -4.68 2.43 -7.15
C PHE A 106 -4.19 3.82 -7.51
N VAL A 107 -3.45 4.45 -6.59
CA VAL A 107 -2.63 5.62 -6.90
C VAL A 107 -1.19 5.15 -7.03
N VAL A 108 -0.59 5.39 -8.18
CA VAL A 108 0.80 5.05 -8.46
C VAL A 108 1.61 6.35 -8.60
N ALA A 109 2.66 6.47 -7.81
CA ALA A 109 3.63 7.54 -7.90
C ALA A 109 4.99 6.93 -8.29
N THR A 110 5.63 7.50 -9.31
CA THR A 110 6.95 7.07 -9.78
C THR A 110 7.92 8.24 -9.80
N ALA A 111 9.16 7.99 -9.44
CA ALA A 111 10.27 8.92 -9.63
C ALA A 111 11.38 8.20 -10.39
N SER A 112 11.91 8.82 -11.44
CA SER A 112 13.00 8.27 -12.26
C SER A 112 14.09 9.31 -12.43
N THR A 113 15.35 8.87 -12.51
CA THR A 113 16.47 9.75 -12.87
C THR A 113 16.50 10.06 -14.36
N GLU A 114 15.81 9.27 -15.19
CA GLU A 114 15.72 9.50 -16.62
C GLU A 114 14.31 9.22 -17.18
N SER A 115 13.80 10.15 -17.98
CA SER A 115 12.40 10.15 -18.45
C SER A 115 12.07 8.98 -19.38
N SER A 116 13.06 8.35 -20.01
CA SER A 116 12.84 7.17 -20.86
C SER A 116 12.29 5.96 -20.09
N TRP A 117 12.58 5.87 -18.78
CA TRP A 117 12.15 4.79 -17.89
C TRP A 117 10.76 5.01 -17.26
N ASN A 118 10.20 6.23 -17.37
CA ASN A 118 8.84 6.52 -16.92
C ASN A 118 7.94 6.74 -18.16
N ASP A 119 7.17 5.73 -18.51
CA ASP A 119 6.24 5.76 -19.64
C ASP A 119 4.79 6.02 -19.23
N LEU A 120 4.50 6.30 -17.95
CA LEU A 120 3.14 6.58 -17.46
C LEU A 120 2.46 7.76 -18.19
N GLU A 121 3.26 8.70 -18.72
CA GLU A 121 2.77 9.87 -19.46
C GLU A 121 2.64 9.62 -20.97
N LYS A 122 3.15 8.51 -21.49
CA LYS A 122 3.16 8.22 -22.94
C LYS A 122 1.83 7.70 -23.48
N GLY A 123 0.88 7.39 -22.59
CA GLY A 123 -0.43 6.85 -22.97
C GLY A 123 -0.35 5.40 -23.45
N THR A 124 -1.51 4.74 -23.55
CA THR A 124 -1.60 3.37 -24.07
C THR A 124 -1.25 3.38 -25.57
N PRO A 125 -0.30 2.56 -26.04
CA PRO A 125 -0.09 2.36 -27.48
C PRO A 125 -1.37 1.80 -28.11
N ASP A 126 -1.76 2.32 -29.27
CA ASP A 126 -2.92 1.86 -30.06
C ASP A 126 -2.83 0.37 -30.46
#